data_AF-A0A3C1N688-F1
#
_entry.id   AF-A0A3C1N688-F1
#
_cell.length_a   1.000
_cell.length_b   1.000
_cell.length_c   1.000
_cell.angle_alpha   90.00
_cell.angle_beta   90.00
_cell.angle_gamma   90.00
#
_symmetry.space_group_name_H-M   'P 1'
#
loop_
_entity.id
_entity.type
_entity.pdbx_description
1 polymer ?
#
loop_
_entity_poly.entity_id
_entity_poly.type
_entity_poly.pdbx_seq_one_letter_code
_entity_poly.pdbx_strand_id
1 'polypeptide(L)'
;MLEMAGKFFTFVGDITRFFSQSFFEEPAFFFSRVIDAPTSSFFEILFVLFLTGVVVTLAWGVIAAMIQVSFNPLIQSIESYVRFFGKLGAWVIVFLIISMVYEVIARYIFEAPTKWAFEVAYMLMGTVFMFGIAYCLQMRRHIRVDFLFAQANDKTKAVIDLVGYVVLVPMLLWLTAGVWDYFFQAYRVNETSGESAWNPIIWPFKFTFVIAFVLLLLQVIVEVLKNILTLLGYKVPDPLPVEGLSSTNPNEPNPLISEEISREPR
;
A
#
# COMPACT_ATOMS: atom_id res chain seq x y z
N MET A 1 9.63 24.80 -21.66
CA MET A 1 9.62 23.32 -21.53
C MET A 1 10.95 22.76 -21.04
N LEU A 2 12.09 23.05 -21.68
CA LEU A 2 13.42 22.59 -21.23
C LEU A 2 13.79 23.05 -19.81
N GLU A 3 13.46 24.28 -19.43
CA GLU A 3 13.73 24.82 -18.08
C GLU A 3 12.89 24.14 -16.99
N MET A 4 11.63 23.79 -17.30
CA MET A 4 10.74 23.05 -16.40
C MET A 4 11.22 21.61 -16.21
N ALA A 5 11.67 20.96 -17.30
CA ALA A 5 12.30 19.66 -17.24
C ALA A 5 13.59 19.70 -16.39
N GLY A 6 14.42 20.73 -16.57
CA GLY A 6 15.62 20.96 -15.76
C GLY A 6 15.29 21.04 -14.26
N LYS A 7 14.32 21.90 -13.88
CA LYS A 7 13.86 22.03 -12.49
C LYS A 7 13.32 20.71 -11.92
N PHE A 8 12.60 19.93 -12.71
CA PHE A 8 12.13 18.61 -12.32
C PHE A 8 13.28 17.65 -12.05
N PHE A 9 14.27 17.55 -12.93
CA PHE A 9 15.42 16.66 -12.70
C PHE A 9 16.27 17.09 -11.49
N THR A 10 16.43 18.39 -11.25
CA THR A 10 17.09 18.89 -10.03
C THR A 10 16.30 18.47 -8.78
N PHE A 11 14.98 18.66 -8.80
CA PHE A 11 14.10 18.23 -7.71
C PHE A 11 14.15 16.72 -7.45
N VAL A 12 14.14 15.89 -8.50
CA VAL A 12 14.32 14.43 -8.36
C VAL A 12 15.70 14.10 -7.80
N GLY A 13 16.75 14.82 -8.22
CA GLY A 13 18.10 14.69 -7.68
C GLY A 13 18.18 15.04 -6.19
N ASP A 14 17.50 16.09 -5.76
CA ASP A 14 17.45 16.51 -4.36
C ASP A 14 16.66 15.49 -3.50
N ILE A 15 15.56 14.95 -4.03
CA ILE A 15 14.80 13.87 -3.40
C ILE A 15 15.63 12.62 -3.24
N THR A 16 16.32 12.19 -4.29
CA THR A 16 17.12 10.96 -4.23
C THR A 16 18.29 11.11 -3.27
N ARG A 17 18.89 12.31 -3.19
CA ARG A 17 19.88 12.63 -2.15
C ARG A 17 19.27 12.60 -0.76
N PHE A 18 18.12 13.22 -0.54
CA PHE A 18 17.41 13.16 0.75
C PHE A 18 17.06 11.73 1.15
N PHE A 19 16.47 10.95 0.25
CA PHE A 19 16.15 9.54 0.47
C PHE A 19 17.39 8.74 0.85
N SER A 20 18.49 8.94 0.12
CA SER A 20 19.77 8.29 0.41
C SER A 20 20.30 8.69 1.79
N GLN A 21 20.22 9.97 2.15
CA GLN A 21 20.65 10.44 3.47
C GLN A 21 19.76 9.88 4.59
N SER A 22 18.44 10.05 4.52
CA SER A 22 17.51 9.53 5.54
C SER A 22 17.62 8.01 5.73
N PHE A 23 17.76 7.23 4.65
CA PHE A 23 17.81 5.76 4.75
C PHE A 23 19.20 5.23 5.13
N PHE A 24 20.28 5.95 4.78
CA PHE A 24 21.67 5.51 4.98
C PHE A 24 22.51 6.41 5.90
N GLU A 25 21.89 7.26 6.73
CA GLU A 25 22.63 8.09 7.71
C GLU A 25 23.24 7.27 8.85
N GLU A 26 22.55 6.23 9.33
CA GLU A 26 23.07 5.30 10.34
C GLU A 26 22.86 3.82 9.94
N PRO A 27 23.46 3.34 8.82
CA PRO A 27 23.26 1.98 8.36
C PRO A 27 23.83 0.99 9.38
N ALA A 28 24.92 1.37 10.05
CA ALA A 28 25.52 0.57 11.11
C ALA A 28 24.57 0.37 12.30
N PHE A 29 23.83 1.40 12.75
CA PHE A 29 22.89 1.28 13.86
C PHE A 29 21.64 0.48 13.48
N PHE A 30 21.12 0.69 12.26
CA PHE A 30 19.98 -0.06 11.76
C PHE A 30 20.31 -1.54 11.58
N PHE A 31 21.37 -1.87 10.82
CA PHE A 31 21.77 -3.25 10.59
C PHE A 31 22.32 -3.91 11.86
N SER A 32 23.02 -3.18 12.73
CA SER A 32 23.41 -3.74 14.04
C SER A 32 22.17 -4.11 14.83
N ARG A 33 21.13 -3.28 14.91
CA ARG A 33 19.87 -3.65 15.60
C ARG A 33 19.11 -4.78 14.92
N VAL A 34 19.14 -4.92 13.59
CA VAL A 34 18.50 -6.06 12.88
C VAL A 34 19.27 -7.36 13.12
N ILE A 35 20.60 -7.29 13.17
CA ILE A 35 21.48 -8.44 13.47
C ILE A 35 21.44 -8.77 14.97
N ASP A 36 21.38 -7.74 15.82
CA ASP A 36 21.22 -7.76 17.27
C ASP A 36 19.73 -7.82 17.68
N ALA A 37 18.83 -8.14 16.75
CA ALA A 37 17.45 -8.53 17.05
C ALA A 37 17.28 -10.06 17.18
N PRO A 38 18.15 -10.84 17.88
CA PRO A 38 17.69 -12.11 18.36
C PRO A 38 16.68 -11.84 19.48
N THR A 39 15.39 -11.87 19.12
CA THR A 39 14.32 -12.44 19.94
C THR A 39 13.80 -11.66 21.17
N SER A 40 13.73 -10.32 21.14
CA SER A 40 13.20 -9.56 22.31
C SER A 40 11.76 -9.03 22.18
N SER A 41 11.26 -8.67 20.99
CA SER A 41 9.86 -8.19 20.81
C SER A 41 9.16 -8.78 19.57
N PHE A 42 7.88 -9.14 19.70
CA PHE A 42 7.03 -9.69 18.61
C PHE A 42 7.02 -8.79 17.35
N PHE A 43 7.06 -7.48 17.54
CA PHE A 43 6.98 -6.50 16.47
C PHE A 43 8.30 -6.35 15.68
N GLU A 44 9.46 -6.53 16.31
CA GLU A 44 10.74 -6.58 15.60
C GLU A 44 10.83 -7.81 14.67
N ILE A 45 10.24 -8.93 15.07
CA ILE A 45 10.13 -10.12 14.20
C ILE A 45 9.26 -9.79 12.98
N LEU A 46 8.12 -9.12 13.18
CA LEU A 46 7.25 -8.69 12.09
C LEU A 46 7.98 -7.77 11.10
N PHE A 47 8.82 -6.86 11.62
CA PHE A 47 9.66 -5.98 10.84
C PHE A 47 10.65 -6.77 9.95
N VAL A 48 11.39 -7.71 10.52
CA VAL A 48 12.33 -8.55 9.77
C VAL A 48 11.62 -9.44 8.76
N LEU A 49 10.46 -10.01 9.12
CA LEU A 49 9.64 -10.82 8.21
C LEU A 49 9.11 -10.00 7.03
N PHE A 50 8.76 -8.73 7.25
CA PHE A 50 8.37 -7.83 6.17
C PHE A 50 9.54 -7.59 5.20
N LEU A 51 10.70 -7.15 5.71
CA LEU A 51 11.87 -6.86 4.86
C LEU A 51 12.35 -8.10 4.10
N THR A 52 12.44 -9.24 4.79
CA THR A 52 12.82 -10.51 4.14
C THR A 52 11.77 -10.93 3.11
N GLY A 53 10.48 -10.74 3.38
CA GLY A 53 9.40 -10.95 2.41
C GLY A 53 9.54 -10.09 1.15
N VAL A 54 9.85 -8.80 1.29
CA VAL A 54 10.13 -7.91 0.14
C VAL A 54 11.34 -8.41 -0.66
N VAL A 55 12.45 -8.75 0.01
CA VAL A 55 13.65 -9.24 -0.68
C VAL A 55 13.39 -10.56 -1.39
N VAL A 56 12.71 -11.51 -0.74
CA VAL A 56 12.37 -12.82 -1.32
C VAL A 56 11.44 -12.68 -2.50
N THR A 57 10.40 -11.84 -2.42
CA THR A 57 9.45 -11.63 -3.53
C THR A 57 10.12 -10.98 -4.74
N LEU A 58 11.00 -10.00 -4.53
CA LEU A 58 11.79 -9.41 -5.59
C LEU A 58 12.79 -10.41 -6.19
N ALA A 59 13.54 -11.13 -5.36
CA ALA A 59 14.50 -12.12 -5.83
C ALA A 59 13.82 -13.23 -6.64
N TRP A 60 12.72 -13.78 -6.13
CA TRP A 60 11.92 -14.78 -6.83
C TRP A 60 11.37 -14.25 -8.15
N GLY A 61 10.81 -13.03 -8.13
CA GLY A 61 10.27 -12.38 -9.32
C GLY A 61 11.34 -12.16 -10.40
N VAL A 62 12.55 -11.73 -10.02
CA VAL A 62 13.68 -11.54 -10.93
C VAL A 62 14.19 -12.88 -11.47
N ILE A 63 14.39 -13.89 -10.62
CA ILE A 63 14.85 -15.22 -11.05
C ILE A 63 13.85 -15.83 -12.02
N ALA A 64 12.56 -15.81 -11.68
CA ALA A 64 11.50 -16.33 -12.55
C ALA A 64 11.41 -15.54 -13.87
N ALA A 65 11.58 -14.22 -13.83
CA ALA A 65 11.61 -13.38 -15.02
C ALA A 65 12.81 -13.69 -15.94
N MET A 66 13.98 -13.98 -15.37
CA MET A 66 15.16 -14.39 -16.13
C MET A 66 14.98 -15.77 -16.76
N ILE A 67 14.38 -16.73 -16.04
CA ILE A 67 14.11 -18.08 -16.54
C ILE A 67 13.09 -18.05 -17.69
N GLN A 68 12.02 -17.26 -17.56
CA GLN A 68 10.94 -17.20 -18.54
C GLN A 68 11.14 -16.11 -19.60
N VAL A 69 12.25 -15.35 -19.55
CA VAL A 69 12.56 -14.18 -20.39
C VAL A 69 11.34 -13.25 -20.54
N SER A 70 10.62 -13.04 -19.44
CA SER A 70 9.38 -12.24 -19.44
C SER A 70 9.22 -11.50 -18.12
N PHE A 71 8.58 -10.33 -18.16
CA PHE A 71 8.35 -9.50 -16.98
C PHE A 71 7.14 -9.95 -16.13
N ASN A 72 6.32 -10.85 -16.66
CA ASN A 72 5.07 -11.28 -16.01
C ASN A 72 5.28 -11.93 -14.64
N PRO A 73 6.29 -12.79 -14.40
CA PRO A 73 6.53 -13.39 -13.09
C PRO A 73 6.90 -12.37 -12.02
N LEU A 74 7.64 -11.32 -12.39
CA LEU A 74 8.00 -10.22 -11.49
C LEU A 74 6.75 -9.44 -11.07
N ILE A 75 5.91 -9.09 -12.04
CA ILE A 75 4.63 -8.41 -11.81
C ILE A 75 3.77 -9.23 -10.84
N GLN A 76 3.58 -10.52 -11.12
CA GLN A 76 2.75 -11.41 -10.30
C GLN A 76 3.29 -11.58 -8.87
N SER A 77 4.61 -11.63 -8.70
CA SER A 77 5.23 -11.79 -7.39
C SER A 77 4.96 -10.59 -6.49
N ILE A 78 5.15 -9.37 -7.02
CA ILE A 78 4.86 -8.12 -6.30
C ILE A 78 3.37 -8.00 -6.02
N GLU A 79 2.53 -8.25 -7.00
CA GLU A 79 1.07 -8.18 -6.88
C GLU A 79 0.48 -9.17 -5.88
N SER A 80 1.06 -10.36 -5.78
CA SER A 80 0.68 -11.34 -4.77
C SER A 80 1.00 -10.84 -3.36
N TYR A 81 2.16 -10.20 -3.20
CA TYR A 81 2.59 -9.63 -1.92
C TYR A 81 1.70 -8.45 -1.49
N VAL A 82 1.40 -7.51 -2.40
CA VAL A 82 0.45 -6.41 -2.15
C VAL A 82 -0.92 -6.95 -1.73
N ARG A 83 -1.40 -7.99 -2.40
CA ARG A 83 -2.68 -8.63 -2.06
C ARG A 83 -2.67 -9.33 -0.71
N PHE A 84 -1.57 -9.97 -0.34
CA PHE A 84 -1.45 -10.58 0.99
C PHE A 84 -1.69 -9.53 2.08
N PHE A 85 -1.08 -8.34 1.96
CA PHE A 85 -1.32 -7.24 2.89
C PHE A 85 -2.75 -6.66 2.77
N GLY A 86 -3.31 -6.58 1.57
CA GLY A 86 -4.73 -6.21 1.39
C GLY A 86 -5.67 -7.15 2.14
N LYS A 87 -5.45 -8.47 2.07
CA LYS A 87 -6.19 -9.47 2.84
C LYS A 87 -5.94 -9.37 4.33
N LEU A 88 -4.71 -9.09 4.74
CA LEU A 88 -4.37 -8.86 6.14
C LEU A 88 -5.15 -7.65 6.69
N GLY A 89 -5.21 -6.55 5.95
CA GLY A 89 -6.03 -5.38 6.29
C GLY A 89 -7.52 -5.72 6.41
N ALA A 90 -8.04 -6.57 5.52
CA ALA A 90 -9.41 -7.07 5.62
C ALA A 90 -9.65 -7.89 6.90
N TRP A 91 -8.66 -8.60 7.44
CA TRP A 91 -8.77 -9.26 8.75
C TRP A 91 -8.67 -8.27 9.92
N VAL A 92 -7.84 -7.22 9.80
CA VAL A 92 -7.71 -6.17 10.83
C VAL A 92 -9.06 -5.50 11.12
N ILE A 93 -9.91 -5.31 10.11
CA ILE A 93 -11.25 -4.72 10.31
C ILE A 93 -12.12 -5.56 11.26
N VAL A 94 -11.96 -6.88 11.25
CA VAL A 94 -12.72 -7.78 12.13
C VAL A 94 -12.33 -7.53 13.58
N PHE A 95 -11.03 -7.39 13.86
CA PHE A 95 -10.54 -7.05 15.20
C PHE A 95 -10.99 -5.66 15.65
N LEU A 96 -11.03 -4.70 14.73
CA LEU A 96 -11.58 -3.37 15.01
C LEU A 96 -13.05 -3.47 15.43
N ILE A 97 -13.87 -4.21 14.69
CA ILE A 97 -15.30 -4.40 14.99
C ILE A 97 -15.46 -5.07 16.37
N ILE A 98 -14.72 -6.14 16.64
CA ILE A 98 -14.77 -6.85 17.94
C ILE A 98 -14.40 -5.89 19.07
N SER A 99 -13.34 -5.10 18.90
CA SER A 99 -12.91 -4.09 19.88
C SER A 99 -14.00 -3.04 20.14
N MET A 100 -14.68 -2.56 19.11
CA MET A 100 -15.73 -1.54 19.25
C MET A 100 -16.99 -2.11 19.90
N VAL A 101 -17.39 -3.33 19.52
CA VAL A 101 -18.52 -4.02 20.15
C VAL A 101 -18.24 -4.26 21.64
N TYR A 102 -17.02 -4.69 21.97
CA TYR A 102 -16.61 -4.85 23.36
C TYR A 102 -16.69 -3.54 24.15
N GLU A 103 -16.19 -2.43 23.61
CA GLU A 103 -16.26 -1.13 24.28
C GLU A 103 -17.70 -0.67 24.51
N VAL A 104 -18.59 -0.86 23.52
CA VAL A 104 -20.02 -0.54 23.66
C VAL A 104 -20.64 -1.38 24.79
N ILE A 105 -20.37 -2.69 24.84
CA ILE A 105 -20.84 -3.56 25.91
C ILE A 105 -20.30 -3.13 27.28
N ALA A 106 -18.99 -2.89 27.38
CA ALA A 106 -18.33 -2.46 28.60
C ALA A 106 -18.93 -1.16 29.16
N ARG A 107 -19.19 -0.19 28.28
CA ARG A 107 -19.72 1.11 28.65
C ARG A 107 -21.18 1.08 29.07
N TYR A 108 -22.04 0.38 28.33
CA TYR A 108 -23.48 0.46 28.53
C TYR A 108 -24.06 -0.65 29.40
N ILE A 109 -23.41 -1.82 29.47
CA ILE A 109 -23.87 -2.95 30.29
C ILE A 109 -23.14 -2.96 31.64
N PHE A 110 -21.83 -2.74 31.63
CA PHE A 110 -21.00 -2.83 32.83
C PHE A 110 -20.67 -1.47 33.46
N GLU A 111 -21.12 -0.37 32.86
CA GLU A 111 -20.81 1.01 33.28
C GLU A 111 -19.30 1.27 33.48
N ALA A 112 -18.46 0.51 32.76
CA ALA A 112 -17.01 0.46 32.93
C ALA A 112 -16.31 0.75 31.59
N PRO A 113 -16.24 2.03 31.16
CA PRO A 113 -15.58 2.39 29.90
C PRO A 113 -14.11 2.01 29.92
N THR A 114 -13.58 1.49 28.81
CA THR A 114 -12.18 1.09 28.76
C THR A 114 -11.26 2.22 28.32
N LYS A 115 -10.08 2.27 28.95
CA LYS A 115 -9.07 3.31 28.65
C LYS A 115 -8.36 3.08 27.32
N TRP A 116 -8.37 1.85 26.80
CA TRP A 116 -7.59 1.43 25.63
C TRP A 116 -8.39 1.46 24.31
N ALA A 117 -9.72 1.39 24.37
CA ALA A 117 -10.55 1.21 23.17
C ALA A 117 -10.38 2.31 22.14
N PHE A 118 -10.28 3.59 22.56
CA PHE A 118 -10.07 4.70 21.65
C PHE A 118 -8.80 4.52 20.81
N GLU A 119 -7.71 4.10 21.45
CA GLU A 119 -6.42 3.99 20.79
C GLU A 119 -6.33 2.78 19.87
N VAL A 120 -6.83 1.65 20.33
CA VAL A 120 -6.96 0.46 19.50
C VAL A 120 -7.83 0.76 18.27
N ALA A 121 -8.92 1.52 18.41
CA ALA A 121 -9.78 1.89 17.30
C ALA A 121 -9.03 2.63 16.20
N TYR A 122 -8.36 3.75 16.53
CA TYR A 122 -7.70 4.56 15.51
C TYR A 122 -6.47 3.86 14.94
N MET A 123 -5.73 3.10 15.75
CA MET A 123 -4.56 2.34 15.27
C MET A 123 -4.98 1.24 14.29
N LEU A 124 -6.02 0.47 14.61
CA LEU A 124 -6.53 -0.57 13.72
C LEU A 124 -7.17 0.05 12.47
N MET A 125 -7.94 1.13 12.61
CA MET A 125 -8.53 1.84 11.47
C MET A 125 -7.45 2.35 10.52
N GLY A 126 -6.43 3.04 11.06
CA GLY A 126 -5.31 3.51 10.27
C GLY A 126 -4.57 2.36 9.57
N THR A 127 -4.38 1.23 10.26
CA THR A 127 -3.74 0.03 9.68
C THR A 127 -4.54 -0.52 8.49
N VAL A 128 -5.87 -0.58 8.59
CA VAL A 128 -6.75 -0.99 7.48
C VAL A 128 -6.54 -0.09 6.26
N PHE A 129 -6.54 1.22 6.47
CA PHE A 129 -6.29 2.18 5.39
C PHE A 129 -4.89 2.01 4.79
N MET A 130 -3.87 1.91 5.63
CA MET A 130 -2.47 1.77 5.20
C MET A 130 -2.29 0.54 4.28
N PHE A 131 -2.81 -0.62 4.67
CA PHE A 131 -2.74 -1.82 3.83
C PHE A 131 -3.66 -1.77 2.60
N GLY A 132 -4.73 -0.99 2.64
CA GLY A 132 -5.65 -0.80 1.53
C GLY A 132 -5.11 0.06 0.39
N ILE A 133 -4.19 1.01 0.65
CA ILE A 133 -3.73 1.99 -0.35
C ILE A 133 -3.08 1.31 -1.57
N ALA A 134 -2.09 0.45 -1.36
CA ALA A 134 -1.41 -0.26 -2.46
C ALA A 134 -2.35 -1.24 -3.18
N TYR A 135 -3.25 -1.89 -2.43
CA TYR A 135 -4.23 -2.81 -2.98
C TYR A 135 -5.28 -2.11 -3.86
N CYS A 136 -5.73 -0.91 -3.47
CA CYS A 136 -6.63 -0.09 -4.28
C CYS A 136 -5.97 0.31 -5.61
N LEU A 137 -4.68 0.65 -5.59
CA LEU A 137 -3.91 0.93 -6.79
C LEU A 137 -3.80 -0.32 -7.69
N GLN A 138 -3.51 -1.48 -7.11
CA GLN A 138 -3.47 -2.76 -7.84
C GLN A 138 -4.80 -3.06 -8.56
N MET A 139 -5.93 -2.74 -7.93
CA MET A 139 -7.26 -2.87 -8.53
C MET A 139 -7.62 -1.73 -9.49
N ARG A 140 -6.75 -0.72 -9.64
CA ARG A 140 -6.97 0.49 -10.44
C ARG A 140 -8.26 1.24 -10.07
N ARG A 141 -8.65 1.22 -8.80
CA ARG A 141 -9.91 1.81 -8.29
C ARG A 141 -9.77 3.23 -7.75
N HIS A 142 -8.64 3.89 -7.99
CA HIS A 142 -8.58 5.34 -7.80
C HIS A 142 -9.56 6.02 -8.74
N ILE A 143 -10.19 7.10 -8.27
CA ILE A 143 -11.09 7.91 -9.09
C ILE A 143 -10.31 8.40 -10.31
N ARG A 144 -10.67 7.91 -11.49
CA ARG A 144 -10.12 8.33 -12.77
C ARG A 144 -11.10 9.31 -13.41
N VAL A 145 -10.57 10.19 -14.24
CA VAL A 145 -11.39 11.16 -14.95
C VAL A 145 -12.01 10.48 -16.17
N ASP A 146 -13.15 9.80 -15.97
CA ASP A 146 -13.72 8.86 -16.95
C ASP A 146 -13.95 9.46 -18.34
N PHE A 147 -14.31 10.75 -18.44
CA PHE A 147 -14.52 11.42 -19.73
C PHE A 147 -13.24 11.54 -20.58
N LEU A 148 -12.07 11.63 -19.93
CA LEU A 148 -10.77 11.79 -20.59
C LEU A 148 -10.28 10.45 -21.17
N PHE A 149 -10.72 9.34 -20.56
CA PHE A 149 -10.34 7.98 -20.94
C PHE A 149 -11.37 7.26 -21.82
N ALA A 150 -12.63 7.71 -21.85
CA ALA A 150 -13.71 7.05 -22.59
C ALA A 150 -13.48 6.94 -24.11
N GLN A 151 -12.76 7.90 -24.71
CA GLN A 151 -12.46 7.94 -26.15
C GLN A 151 -10.99 7.64 -26.49
N ALA A 152 -10.17 7.36 -25.47
CA ALA A 152 -8.73 7.17 -25.66
C ALA A 152 -8.40 5.72 -26.03
N ASN A 153 -7.52 5.53 -27.02
CA ASN A 153 -6.93 4.23 -27.34
C ASN A 153 -6.04 3.74 -26.17
N ASP A 154 -5.86 2.43 -26.02
CA ASP A 154 -5.10 1.84 -24.90
C ASP A 154 -3.67 2.39 -24.79
N LYS A 155 -3.03 2.71 -25.91
CA LYS A 155 -1.71 3.36 -25.94
C LYS A 155 -1.76 4.78 -25.35
N THR A 156 -2.78 5.57 -25.67
CA THR A 156 -2.95 6.92 -25.12
C THR A 156 -3.19 6.86 -23.61
N LYS A 157 -4.02 5.91 -23.15
CA LYS A 157 -4.24 5.67 -21.72
C LYS A 157 -2.93 5.32 -21.01
N ALA A 158 -2.14 4.42 -21.60
CA ALA A 158 -0.84 4.01 -21.06
C ALA A 158 0.16 5.17 -20.98
N VAL A 159 0.19 6.09 -21.97
CA VAL A 159 1.04 7.30 -21.91
C VAL A 159 0.61 8.22 -20.77
N ILE A 160 -0.70 8.48 -20.63
CA ILE A 160 -1.22 9.36 -19.57
C ILE A 160 -0.88 8.78 -18.19
N ASP A 161 -1.17 7.49 -17.99
CA ASP A 161 -0.87 6.80 -16.72
C ASP A 161 0.65 6.79 -16.46
N LEU A 162 1.48 6.56 -17.49
CA LEU A 162 2.95 6.58 -17.36
C LEU A 162 3.47 7.96 -16.93
N VAL A 163 2.99 9.04 -17.54
CA VAL A 163 3.36 10.42 -17.15
C VAL A 163 2.94 10.68 -15.71
N GLY A 164 1.73 10.27 -15.32
CA GLY A 164 1.25 10.39 -13.95
C GLY A 164 2.16 9.66 -12.96
N TYR A 165 2.55 8.42 -13.25
CA TYR A 165 3.44 7.66 -12.39
C TYR A 165 4.87 8.21 -12.33
N VAL A 166 5.41 8.73 -13.44
CA VAL A 166 6.74 9.36 -13.45
C VAL A 166 6.79 10.57 -12.52
N VAL A 167 5.70 11.34 -12.42
CA VAL A 167 5.59 12.45 -11.45
C VAL A 167 5.36 11.93 -10.03
N LEU A 168 4.60 10.85 -9.87
CA LEU A 168 4.26 10.27 -8.58
C LEU A 168 5.47 9.59 -7.89
N VAL A 169 6.35 8.92 -8.65
CA VAL A 169 7.47 8.15 -8.09
C VAL A 169 8.41 9.01 -7.22
N PRO A 170 8.90 10.18 -7.64
CA PRO A 170 9.72 11.05 -6.78
C PRO A 170 8.99 11.48 -5.51
N MET A 171 7.70 11.84 -5.63
CA MET A 171 6.88 12.21 -4.47
C MET A 171 6.75 11.05 -3.49
N LEU A 172 6.54 9.82 -3.99
CA LEU A 172 6.46 8.63 -3.17
C LEU A 172 7.80 8.26 -2.53
N LEU A 173 8.92 8.43 -3.23
CA LEU A 173 10.25 8.23 -2.66
C LEU A 173 10.49 9.18 -1.49
N TRP A 174 10.21 10.48 -1.67
CA TRP A 174 10.27 11.45 -0.57
C TRP A 174 9.40 10.98 0.59
N LEU A 175 8.12 10.72 0.33
CA LEU A 175 7.17 10.40 1.38
C LEU A 175 7.55 9.12 2.13
N THR A 176 8.08 8.12 1.42
CA THR A 176 8.59 6.87 2.00
C THR A 176 9.77 7.14 2.95
N ALA A 177 10.71 8.02 2.59
CA ALA A 177 11.77 8.45 3.49
C ALA A 177 11.22 9.22 4.71
N GLY A 178 10.25 10.12 4.50
CA GLY A 178 9.63 10.86 5.59
C GLY A 178 8.91 9.97 6.60
N VAL A 179 8.16 8.96 6.14
CA VAL A 179 7.50 8.00 7.05
C VAL A 179 8.50 7.05 7.72
N TRP A 180 9.63 6.76 7.06
CA TRP A 180 10.74 6.02 7.66
C TRP A 180 11.32 6.79 8.86
N ASP A 181 11.68 8.06 8.67
CA ASP A 181 12.22 8.90 9.74
C ASP A 181 11.21 9.08 10.87
N TYR A 182 9.93 9.25 10.54
CA TYR A 182 8.83 9.35 11.49
C TYR A 182 8.67 8.08 12.36
N PHE A 183 8.75 6.90 11.73
CA PHE A 183 8.76 5.62 12.44
C PHE A 183 10.03 5.46 13.29
N PHE A 184 11.19 5.75 12.71
CA PHE A 184 12.49 5.49 13.33
C PHE A 184 12.70 6.34 14.58
N GLN A 185 12.29 7.61 14.56
CA GLN A 185 12.29 8.47 15.74
C GLN A 185 11.41 7.89 16.85
N ALA A 186 10.18 7.48 16.50
CA ALA A 186 9.24 6.89 17.45
C ALA A 186 9.78 5.59 18.07
N TYR A 187 10.46 4.79 17.26
CA TYR A 187 11.10 3.55 17.68
C TYR A 187 12.28 3.81 18.63
N ARG A 188 13.14 4.80 18.31
CA ARG A 188 14.33 5.14 19.11
C ARG A 188 14.00 5.56 20.53
N VAL A 189 12.93 6.33 20.71
CA VAL A 189 12.56 6.90 22.01
C VAL A 189 11.46 6.11 22.72
N ASN A 190 10.99 4.99 22.14
CA ASN A 190 9.77 4.30 22.56
C ASN A 190 8.61 5.30 22.78
N GLU A 191 8.35 6.08 21.74
CA GLU A 191 7.30 7.11 21.77
C GLU A 191 5.96 6.47 22.17
N THR A 192 5.25 7.19 23.03
CA THR A 192 3.92 6.82 23.49
C THR A 192 2.90 7.74 22.84
N SER A 193 1.67 7.28 22.66
CA SER A 193 0.63 8.02 21.92
C SER A 193 0.37 9.46 22.38
N GLY A 194 0.39 9.73 23.68
CA GLY A 194 -0.08 10.97 24.29
C GLY A 194 -1.60 11.18 24.28
N GLU A 195 -2.40 10.28 23.70
CA GLU A 195 -3.81 10.54 23.37
C GLU A 195 -4.80 10.05 24.42
N SER A 196 -4.40 9.09 25.26
CA SER A 196 -5.29 8.53 26.29
C SER A 196 -4.55 8.21 27.59
N ALA A 197 -5.32 7.86 28.63
CA ALA A 197 -4.77 7.37 29.89
C ALA A 197 -4.08 5.99 29.77
N TRP A 198 -4.33 5.24 28.71
CA TRP A 198 -3.65 3.96 28.44
C TRP A 198 -2.24 4.19 27.88
N ASN A 199 -2.09 5.18 27.01
CA ASN A 199 -0.83 5.69 26.47
C ASN A 199 0.16 4.59 26.01
N PRO A 200 -0.22 3.73 25.06
CA PRO A 200 0.62 2.64 24.57
C PRO A 200 1.78 3.19 23.73
N ILE A 201 2.76 2.31 23.51
CA ILE A 201 3.85 2.55 22.57
C ILE A 201 3.28 2.62 21.14
N ILE A 202 3.62 3.68 20.40
CA ILE A 202 2.98 4.01 19.12
C ILE A 202 3.76 3.51 17.90
N TRP A 203 5.06 3.20 18.04
CA TRP A 203 5.90 2.86 16.89
C TRP A 203 5.40 1.65 16.08
N PRO A 204 4.75 0.59 16.64
CA PRO A 204 4.25 -0.51 15.81
C PRO A 204 3.16 -0.06 14.84
N PHE A 205 2.33 0.90 15.25
CA PHE A 205 1.33 1.51 14.38
C PHE A 205 2.01 2.37 13.30
N LYS A 206 2.98 3.22 13.66
CA LYS A 206 3.74 4.03 12.68
C LYS A 206 4.49 3.15 11.67
N PHE A 207 4.94 1.96 12.06
CA PHE A 207 5.57 1.01 11.15
C PHE A 207 4.64 0.53 10.04
N THR A 208 3.33 0.44 10.29
CA THR A 208 2.34 0.09 9.23
C THR A 208 2.35 1.11 8.08
N PHE A 209 2.79 2.34 8.34
CA PHE A 209 2.86 3.40 7.33
C PHE A 209 4.06 3.11 6.42
N VAL A 210 5.21 2.76 7.00
CA VAL A 210 6.39 2.32 6.24
C VAL A 210 6.04 1.15 5.32
N ILE A 211 5.37 0.12 5.86
CA ILE A 211 4.89 -1.02 5.07
C ILE A 211 4.03 -0.54 3.89
N ALA A 212 3.02 0.29 4.15
CA ALA A 212 2.10 0.77 3.13
C ALA A 212 2.79 1.57 2.01
N PHE A 213 3.69 2.48 2.36
CA PHE A 213 4.41 3.29 1.38
C PHE A 213 5.41 2.48 0.55
N VAL A 214 6.08 1.50 1.16
CA VAL A 214 6.94 0.55 0.42
C VAL A 214 6.11 -0.30 -0.54
N LEU A 215 4.97 -0.86 -0.09
CA LEU A 215 4.08 -1.64 -0.95
C LEU A 215 3.49 -0.78 -2.08
N LEU A 216 3.14 0.47 -1.80
CA LEU A 216 2.64 1.41 -2.79
C LEU A 216 3.70 1.73 -3.84
N LEU A 217 4.96 1.96 -3.42
CA LEU A 217 6.08 2.20 -4.32
C LEU A 217 6.32 0.98 -5.24
N LEU A 218 6.30 -0.23 -4.68
CA LEU A 218 6.40 -1.48 -5.44
C LEU A 218 5.26 -1.61 -6.45
N GLN A 219 4.02 -1.31 -6.05
CA GLN A 219 2.86 -1.38 -6.94
C GLN A 219 2.93 -0.32 -8.05
N VAL A 220 3.41 0.90 -7.78
CA VAL A 220 3.62 1.92 -8.81
C VAL A 220 4.66 1.48 -9.82
N ILE A 221 5.77 0.86 -9.39
CA ILE A 221 6.78 0.31 -10.30
C ILE A 221 6.16 -0.77 -11.22
N VAL A 222 5.30 -1.63 -10.67
CA VAL A 222 4.55 -2.61 -11.46
C VAL A 222 3.65 -1.94 -12.49
N GLU A 223 2.89 -0.90 -12.11
CA GLU A 223 2.01 -0.19 -13.05
C GLU A 223 2.78 0.56 -14.14
N VAL A 224 3.96 1.13 -13.82
CA VAL A 224 4.89 1.69 -14.81
C VAL A 224 5.34 0.62 -15.80
N LEU A 225 5.76 -0.54 -15.31
CA LEU A 225 6.22 -1.66 -16.15
C LEU A 225 5.11 -2.16 -17.06
N LYS A 226 3.89 -2.33 -16.53
CA LYS A 226 2.69 -2.68 -17.31
C LYS A 226 2.43 -1.67 -18.42
N ASN A 227 2.45 -0.37 -18.12
CA ASN A 227 2.21 0.65 -19.13
C ASN A 227 3.28 0.64 -20.23
N ILE A 228 4.55 0.42 -19.88
CA ILE A 228 5.64 0.26 -20.85
C ILE A 228 5.39 -0.97 -21.75
N LEU A 229 4.98 -2.11 -21.17
CA LEU A 229 4.64 -3.31 -21.93
C LEU A 229 3.46 -3.08 -22.89
N THR A 230 2.44 -2.36 -22.46
CA THR A 230 1.30 -1.95 -23.32
C THR A 230 1.76 -1.08 -24.50
N LEU A 231 2.68 -0.14 -24.27
CA LEU A 231 3.24 0.70 -25.33
C LEU A 231 4.08 -0.10 -26.34
N LEU A 232 4.79 -1.12 -25.86
CA LEU A 232 5.53 -2.08 -26.68
C LEU A 232 4.63 -3.08 -27.43
N GLY A 233 3.32 -3.08 -27.16
CA GLY A 233 2.34 -3.94 -27.83
C GLY A 233 2.13 -5.31 -27.19
N TYR A 234 2.67 -5.53 -25.98
CA TYR A 234 2.39 -6.74 -25.20
C TYR A 234 1.03 -6.64 -24.51
N LYS A 235 0.27 -7.74 -24.49
CA LYS A 235 -0.94 -7.85 -23.67
C LYS A 235 -0.55 -7.98 -22.21
N VAL A 236 -1.01 -7.03 -21.40
CA VAL A 236 -0.84 -7.03 -19.96
C VAL A 236 -2.08 -7.65 -19.31
N PRO A 237 -1.95 -8.50 -18.28
CA PRO A 237 -3.10 -9.01 -17.55
C PRO A 237 -3.94 -7.88 -16.95
N ASP A 238 -5.26 -7.96 -17.12
CA ASP A 238 -6.19 -7.03 -16.50
C ASP A 238 -6.16 -7.16 -14.97
N PRO A 239 -6.48 -6.09 -14.22
CA PRO A 239 -6.71 -6.18 -12.78
C PRO A 239 -7.74 -7.26 -12.50
N LEU A 240 -7.59 -7.94 -11.37
CA LEU A 240 -8.50 -9.04 -11.08
C LEU A 240 -9.96 -8.61 -10.99
N PRO A 241 -10.88 -9.47 -11.43
CA PRO A 241 -12.30 -9.23 -11.24
C PRO A 241 -12.57 -9.12 -9.73
N VAL A 242 -13.34 -8.11 -9.34
CA VAL A 242 -13.89 -8.06 -7.99
C VAL A 242 -15.06 -9.04 -7.98
N GLU A 243 -15.00 -10.06 -7.14
CA GLU A 243 -16.14 -10.97 -6.92
C GLU A 243 -17.39 -10.14 -6.57
N GLY A 244 -18.44 -10.24 -7.40
CA GLY A 244 -19.68 -9.47 -7.27
C GLY A 244 -19.76 -8.18 -8.11
N LEU A 245 -18.66 -7.72 -8.70
CA LEU A 245 -18.62 -6.68 -9.74
C LEU A 245 -17.86 -7.24 -10.94
N SER A 246 -18.45 -8.22 -11.62
CA SER A 246 -17.96 -8.60 -12.94
C SER A 246 -17.91 -7.33 -13.80
N SER A 247 -16.88 -7.22 -14.62
CA SER A 247 -16.86 -6.25 -15.71
C SER A 247 -17.97 -6.63 -16.69
N THR A 248 -19.23 -6.40 -16.33
CA THR A 248 -20.29 -6.36 -17.31
C THR A 248 -19.86 -5.31 -18.32
N ASN A 249 -19.69 -5.79 -19.54
CA ASN A 249 -19.67 -4.99 -20.75
C ASN A 249 -20.62 -3.80 -20.54
N PRO A 250 -20.23 -2.54 -20.82
CA PRO A 250 -21.14 -1.39 -20.65
C PRO A 250 -22.48 -1.54 -21.37
N ASN A 251 -22.57 -2.49 -22.30
CA ASN A 251 -23.77 -2.86 -23.06
C ASN A 251 -24.53 -4.09 -22.51
N GLU A 252 -24.04 -4.78 -21.48
CA GLU A 252 -24.75 -5.84 -20.78
C GLU A 252 -25.38 -5.30 -19.49
N PRO A 253 -26.70 -5.43 -19.30
CA PRO A 253 -27.35 -5.01 -18.07
C PRO A 253 -26.77 -5.78 -16.89
N ASN A 254 -26.36 -5.04 -15.85
CA ASN A 254 -25.83 -5.62 -14.61
C ASN A 254 -26.83 -6.66 -14.06
N PRO A 255 -26.44 -7.94 -13.93
CA PRO A 255 -27.34 -9.02 -13.51
C PRO A 255 -28.01 -8.77 -12.16
N LEU A 256 -27.38 -8.02 -11.25
CA LEU A 256 -27.98 -7.65 -9.97
C LEU A 256 -29.07 -6.59 -10.12
N ILE A 257 -28.90 -5.64 -11.05
CA ILE A 257 -29.91 -4.61 -11.33
C ILE A 257 -31.10 -5.22 -12.07
N SER A 258 -30.86 -6.13 -13.01
CA SER A 258 -31.95 -6.82 -13.71
C SER A 258 -32.73 -7.76 -12.79
N GLU A 259 -32.09 -8.39 -11.80
CA GLU A 259 -32.81 -9.13 -10.75
C GLU A 259 -33.65 -8.21 -9.86
N GLU A 260 -33.14 -7.04 -9.48
CA GLU A 260 -33.84 -6.09 -8.61
C GLU A 260 -35.05 -5.44 -9.32
N ILE A 261 -34.89 -5.06 -10.59
CA ILE A 261 -35.99 -4.59 -11.46
C ILE A 261 -37.03 -5.70 -11.68
N SER A 262 -36.62 -6.97 -11.72
CA SER A 262 -37.56 -8.10 -11.86
C SER A 262 -38.36 -8.40 -10.58
N ARG A 263 -37.86 -7.95 -9.42
CA ARG A 263 -38.46 -8.15 -8.10
C ARG A 263 -39.34 -6.98 -7.65
N GLU A 264 -39.28 -5.83 -8.33
CA GLU A 264 -40.26 -4.75 -8.09
C GLU A 264 -41.66 -5.20 -8.54
N PRO A 265 -42.65 -5.23 -7.64
CA PRO A 265 -44.03 -5.47 -8.04
C PRO A 265 -44.52 -4.26 -8.87
N ARG A 266 -45.03 -4.54 -10.07
CA ARG A 266 -45.64 -3.55 -10.98
C ARG A 266 -46.87 -2.88 -10.38
#